data_AF-A0A0Z8G6W7-F1
#
_entry.id   AF-A0A0Z8G6W7-F1
#
_cell.length_a   1.000
_cell.length_b   1.000
_cell.length_c   1.000
_cell.angle_alpha   90.00
_cell.angle_beta   90.00
_cell.angle_gamma   90.00
#
_symmetry.space_group_name_H-M   'P 1'
#
loop_
_entity.id
_entity.type
_entity.pdbx_description
1 polymer ?
#
loop_
_entity_poly.entity_id
_entity_poly.type
_entity_poly.pdbx_seq_one_letter_code
_entity_poly.pdbx_strand_id
1 'polypeptide(L)'
;MLNIFVLEDDFFQQSRLENAIRRCVEETSVRYKFLEVFGKSNQLLESIEEAGNHQFFFLDIEIKGEEKKGMEIAKEIRSRDPYKIMWATIFCSQIYFL
;
A
#
# COMPACT_ATOMS: atom_id res chain seq x y z
N MET A 1 5.48 14.86 4.27
CA MET A 1 4.04 14.59 4.53
C MET A 1 3.75 13.17 4.04
N LEU A 2 2.78 12.44 4.61
CA LEU A 2 2.63 11.01 4.36
C LEU A 2 2.04 10.72 2.97
N ASN A 3 2.60 9.81 2.19
CA ASN A 3 1.97 9.28 0.98
C ASN A 3 1.47 7.86 1.27
N ILE A 4 0.22 7.56 0.95
CA ILE A 4 -0.37 6.24 1.17
C ILE A 4 -0.68 5.60 -0.18
N PHE A 5 -0.17 4.41 -0.39
CA PHE A 5 -0.41 3.61 -1.59
C PHE A 5 -1.09 2.30 -1.22
N VAL A 6 -2.06 1.88 -2.02
CA VAL A 6 -2.80 0.63 -1.82
C VAL A 6 -2.74 -0.19 -3.11
N LEU A 7 -2.40 -1.47 -3.01
CA LEU A 7 -2.45 -2.44 -4.10
C LEU A 7 -3.39 -3.58 -3.72
N GLU A 8 -4.52 -3.64 -4.41
CA GLU A 8 -5.60 -4.59 -4.18
C GLU A 8 -6.31 -4.77 -5.52
N ASP A 9 -6.46 -5.99 -6.03
CA ASP A 9 -7.09 -6.22 -7.34
C ASP A 9 -8.61 -6.36 -7.28
N ASP A 10 -9.19 -6.66 -6.11
CA ASP A 10 -10.64 -6.68 -5.95
C ASP A 10 -11.23 -5.29 -5.65
N PHE A 11 -12.17 -4.85 -6.48
CA PHE A 11 -12.78 -3.52 -6.36
C PHE A 11 -13.57 -3.31 -5.05
N PHE A 12 -14.21 -4.35 -4.52
CA PHE A 12 -14.94 -4.23 -3.25
C PHE A 12 -13.97 -4.10 -2.09
N GLN A 13 -12.88 -4.87 -2.08
CA GLN A 13 -11.81 -4.75 -1.09
C GLN A 13 -11.12 -3.39 -1.16
N GLN A 14 -10.81 -2.89 -2.37
CA GLN A 14 -10.27 -1.54 -2.58
C GLN A 14 -11.14 -0.48 -1.89
N SER A 15 -12.45 -0.49 -2.18
CA SER A 15 -13.39 0.48 -1.61
C SER A 15 -13.47 0.38 -0.08
N ARG A 16 -13.49 -0.85 0.47
CA ARG A 16 -13.51 -1.06 1.92
C ARG A 16 -12.25 -0.53 2.59
N LEU A 17 -11.08 -0.81 2.00
CA LEU A 17 -9.79 -0.38 2.53
C LEU A 17 -9.62 1.13 2.45
N GLU A 18 -10.01 1.75 1.34
CA GLU A 18 -9.99 3.21 1.20
C GLU A 18 -10.84 3.89 2.28
N ASN A 19 -12.07 3.41 2.48
CA ASN A 19 -12.96 3.94 3.52
C ASN A 19 -12.39 3.74 4.93
N ALA A 20 -11.78 2.57 5.21
CA ALA A 20 -11.14 2.30 6.50
C ALA A 20 -9.98 3.27 6.75
N ILE A 21 -9.09 3.47 5.77
CA ILE A 21 -7.96 4.40 5.88
C ILE A 21 -8.47 5.82 6.12
N ARG A 22 -9.48 6.28 5.37
CA ARG A 22 -10.07 7.62 5.54
C ARG A 22 -10.60 7.83 6.96
N ARG A 23 -11.36 6.86 7.49
CA ARG A 23 -11.88 6.91 8.87
C ARG A 23 -10.77 6.93 9.91
N CYS A 24 -9.76 6.06 9.77
CA CYS A 24 -8.63 6.05 10.70
C CYS A 24 -7.88 7.38 10.70
N VAL A 25 -7.71 8.02 9.53
CA VAL A 25 -7.06 9.33 9.44
C VAL A 25 -7.88 10.41 10.14
N GLU A 26 -9.20 10.43 9.94
CA GLU A 26 -10.12 11.36 10.59
C GLU A 26 -10.06 11.23 12.12
N GLU A 27 -9.95 10.01 12.64
CA GLU A 27 -9.90 9.73 14.08
C GLU A 27 -8.53 10.03 14.73
N THR A 28 -7.43 9.89 13.98
CA THR A 28 -6.06 9.94 14.53
C THR A 28 -5.33 11.27 14.34
N SER A 29 -5.95 12.26 13.67
CA SER A 29 -5.31 13.55 13.30
C SER A 29 -4.03 13.41 12.46
N VAL A 30 -3.79 12.23 11.87
CA VAL A 30 -2.67 12.00 10.96
C VAL A 30 -2.90 12.84 9.69
N ARG A 31 -1.84 13.47 9.17
CA ARG A 31 -1.93 14.21 7.90
C ARG A 31 -1.18 13.45 6.81
N TYR A 32 -1.91 13.09 5.76
CA TYR A 32 -1.35 12.55 4.53
C TYR A 32 -1.52 13.54 3.37
N LYS A 33 -0.61 13.45 2.39
CA LYS A 33 -0.59 14.28 1.18
C LYS A 33 -1.57 13.72 0.14
N PHE A 34 -1.48 12.42 -0.14
CA PHE A 34 -2.42 11.71 -1.00
C PHE A 34 -2.54 10.22 -0.62
N LEU A 35 -3.69 9.65 -0.99
CA LEU A 35 -4.02 8.23 -0.91
C LEU A 35 -4.35 7.77 -2.33
N GLU A 36 -3.57 6.84 -2.87
CA GLU A 36 -3.76 6.28 -4.20
C GLU A 36 -3.98 4.77 -4.12
N VAL A 37 -4.97 4.28 -4.86
CA VAL A 37 -5.38 2.87 -4.89
C VAL A 37 -5.16 2.32 -6.29
N PHE A 38 -4.49 1.19 -6.38
CA PHE A 38 -4.08 0.53 -7.61
C PHE A 38 -4.62 -0.89 -7.66
N GLY A 39 -5.15 -1.29 -8.82
CA GLY A 39 -5.48 -2.70 -9.12
C GLY A 39 -4.41 -3.42 -9.93
N LYS A 40 -3.32 -2.74 -10.28
CA LYS A 40 -2.20 -3.30 -11.04
C LYS A 40 -0.87 -2.85 -10.47
N SER A 41 0.04 -3.80 -10.30
CA SER A 41 1.36 -3.59 -9.72
C SER A 41 2.24 -2.64 -10.53
N ASN A 42 2.17 -2.69 -11.86
CA ASN A 42 2.96 -1.82 -12.73
C ASN A 42 2.61 -0.33 -12.53
N GLN A 43 1.32 -0.02 -12.38
CA GLN A 43 0.86 1.35 -12.15
C GLN A 43 1.35 1.88 -10.79
N LEU A 44 1.37 1.03 -9.77
CA LEU A 44 1.97 1.35 -8.47
C LEU A 44 3.47 1.61 -8.62
N LEU A 45 4.21 0.74 -9.30
CA LEU A 45 5.66 0.88 -9.47
C LEU A 45 6.07 2.12 -10.27
N GLU A 46 5.19 2.60 -11.16
CA GLU A 46 5.36 3.84 -11.92
C GLU A 46 5.02 5.10 -11.10
N SER A 47 4.10 5.01 -10.13
CA SER A 47 3.69 6.16 -9.29
C SER A 47 4.64 6.42 -8.11
N ILE A 48 5.47 5.45 -7.75
CA ILE A 48 6.48 5.61 -6.71
C ILE A 48 7.61 6.48 -7.25
N GLU A 49 7.59 7.77 -6.89
CA GLU A 49 8.71 8.69 -7.15
C GLU A 49 9.93 8.32 -6.27
N GLU A 50 11.13 8.35 -6.86
CA GLU A 50 12.41 7.97 -6.24
C GLU A 50 12.88 8.87 -5.08
N ALA A 51 12.17 9.95 -4.71
CA ALA A 51 12.67 10.84 -3.67
C ALA A 51 11.61 11.60 -2.87
N GLY A 52 11.65 11.43 -1.54
CA GLY A 52 11.52 12.57 -0.62
C GLY A 52 10.38 12.55 0.42
N ASN A 53 9.40 11.65 0.34
CA ASN A 53 8.30 11.58 1.31
C ASN A 53 8.24 10.25 2.07
N HIS A 54 7.65 10.26 3.28
CA HIS A 54 7.36 9.03 4.02
C HIS A 54 6.23 8.29 3.30
N GLN A 55 6.45 7.03 2.93
CA GLN A 55 5.52 6.25 2.12
C GLN A 55 5.00 5.06 2.93
N PHE A 56 3.67 4.90 2.97
CA PHE A 56 3.01 3.71 3.50
C PHE A 56 2.39 2.94 2.36
N PHE A 57 2.55 1.62 2.40
CA PHE A 57 1.98 0.74 1.40
C PHE A 57 1.13 -0.33 2.06
N PHE A 58 -0.08 -0.48 1.54
CA PHE A 58 -0.94 -1.61 1.79
C PHE A 58 -0.93 -2.50 0.56
N LEU A 59 -0.42 -3.72 0.69
CA LEU A 59 -0.33 -4.67 -0.41
C LEU A 59 -1.11 -5.94 -0.06
N ASP A 60 -2.00 -6.37 -0.94
CA ASP A 60 -2.49 -7.75 -0.92
C ASP A 60 -1.34 -8.70 -1.33
N ILE A 61 -1.25 -9.84 -0.64
CA ILE A 61 -0.21 -10.86 -0.87
C ILE A 61 -0.51 -11.62 -2.17
N GLU A 62 -1.79 -11.92 -2.40
CA GLU A 62 -2.27 -12.54 -3.62
C GLU A 62 -2.84 -11.46 -4.52
N ILE A 63 -2.42 -11.43 -5.77
CA ILE A 63 -2.91 -10.43 -6.73
C ILE A 63 -3.26 -11.19 -8.01
N LYS A 64 -4.52 -11.14 -8.44
CA LYS A 64 -5.01 -11.80 -9.65
C LYS A 64 -4.74 -13.30 -9.71
N GLY A 65 -4.78 -13.97 -8.56
CA GLY A 65 -4.49 -15.41 -8.46
C GLY A 65 -2.99 -15.76 -8.49
N GLU A 66 -2.09 -14.77 -8.53
CA GLU A 66 -0.66 -15.00 -8.33
C GLU A 66 -0.35 -14.98 -6.82
N GLU A 67 -0.19 -16.16 -6.24
CA GLU A 67 0.25 -16.31 -4.84
C GLU A 67 1.59 -15.59 -4.62
N LYS A 68 1.68 -14.77 -3.56
CA LYS A 68 2.88 -14.02 -3.13
C LYS A 68 3.30 -12.87 -4.03
N LYS A 69 2.51 -12.49 -5.04
CA LYS A 69 2.83 -11.36 -5.91
C LYS A 69 3.05 -10.07 -5.12
N GLY A 70 2.25 -9.82 -4.10
CA GLY A 70 2.43 -8.68 -3.20
C GLY A 70 3.80 -8.67 -2.49
N MET A 71 4.32 -9.84 -2.13
CA MET A 71 5.63 -9.95 -1.49
C MET A 71 6.78 -9.66 -2.47
N GLU A 72 6.65 -10.06 -3.73
CA GLU A 72 7.64 -9.75 -4.77
C GLU A 72 7.73 -8.25 -4.99
N ILE A 73 6.58 -7.59 -5.10
CA ILE A 73 6.47 -6.15 -5.26
C ILE A 73 7.04 -5.42 -4.04
N ALA A 74 6.74 -5.89 -2.83
CA ALA A 74 7.31 -5.32 -1.60
C ALA A 74 8.86 -5.38 -1.61
N LYS A 75 9.45 -6.49 -2.07
CA LYS A 75 10.90 -6.63 -2.20
C LYS A 75 11.48 -5.67 -3.24
N GLU A 76 10.79 -5.53 -4.38
CA GLU A 76 11.22 -4.60 -5.43
C GLU A 76 11.19 -3.15 -4.95
N ILE A 77 10.14 -2.74 -4.25
CA ILE A 77 10.08 -1.36 -3.78
C ILE A 77 11.10 -1.13 -2.65
N ARG A 78 11.32 -2.12 -1.75
CA ARG A 78 12.39 -2.05 -0.73
C ARG A 78 13.80 -2.01 -1.33
N SER A 79 14.03 -2.61 -2.50
CA SER A 79 15.33 -2.51 -3.17
C SER A 79 15.57 -1.11 -3.75
N ARG A 80 14.49 -0.41 -4.14
CA ARG A 80 14.54 0.99 -4.61
C ARG A 80 14.71 2.00 -3.46
N ASP A 81 14.04 1.80 -2.32
CA ASP A 81 14.25 2.61 -1.11
C ASP A 81 14.27 1.75 0.17
N PRO A 82 15.48 1.39 0.67
CA PRO A 82 15.63 0.48 1.80
C PRO A 82 15.32 1.08 3.18
N TYR A 83 15.15 2.41 3.30
CA TYR A 83 15.08 3.09 4.61
C TYR A 83 13.75 3.80 4.90
N LYS A 84 12.85 3.95 3.93
CA LYS A 84 11.68 4.85 4.08
C LYS A 84 10.31 4.19 4.08
N ILE A 85 10.23 2.87 4.15
CA ILE A 85 8.98 2.19 3.87
C ILE A 85 8.49 1.32 5.03
N MET A 86 7.32 1.65 5.56
CA MET A 86 6.52 0.76 6.40
C MET A 86 5.45 0.08 5.53
N TRP A 87 5.51 -1.24 5.45
CA TRP A 87 4.56 -2.07 4.72
C TRP A 87 3.57 -2.70 5.69
N ALA A 88 2.29 -2.66 5.37
CA ALA A 88 1.26 -3.44 6.03
C ALA A 88 0.66 -4.39 4.99
N THR A 89 0.95 -5.69 5.11
CA THR A 89 0.20 -6.69 4.35
C THR A 89 -1.11 -6.95 5.08
N ILE A 90 -2.24 -6.79 4.38
CA ILE A 90 -3.56 -7.05 4.95
C ILE A 90 -3.93 -8.47 4.55
N PHE A 91 -3.90 -9.39 5.52
CA PHE A 91 -4.80 -10.54 5.45
C PHE A 91 -6.14 -10.06 6.00
N CYS A 92 -7.26 -10.63 5.54
CA CYS A 92 -8.66 -10.33 5.88
C CYS A 92 -9.01 -10.20 7.40
N SER A 93 -8.04 -10.28 8.32
CA SER A 93 -8.16 -9.98 9.74
C SER A 93 -6.86 -9.56 10.48
N GLN A 94 -5.67 -9.51 9.84
CA GLN A 94 -4.39 -9.28 10.52
C GLN A 94 -3.39 -8.48 9.67
N ILE A 95 -2.77 -7.46 10.29
CA ILE A 95 -1.69 -6.65 9.73
C ILE A 95 -0.34 -7.25 10.14
N TYR A 96 0.52 -7.56 9.17
CA TYR A 96 1.90 -7.97 9.42
C TYR A 96 2.87 -6.86 9.02
N PHE A 97 3.86 -6.60 9.87
CA PHE A 97 5.00 -5.72 9.60
C PHE A 97 6.20 -6.58 9.20
N LEU A 98 6.80 -6.32 8.03
CA LEU A 98 7.97 -7.03 7.48
C LEU A 98 9.16 -6.08 7.25
#